data_AF-A0A2E8X0W0-F1
#
_entry.id   AF-A0A2E8X0W0-F1
#
_cell.length_a   1.000
_cell.length_b   1.000
_cell.length_c   1.000
_cell.angle_alpha   90.00
_cell.angle_beta   90.00
_cell.angle_gamma   90.00
#
_symmetry.space_group_name_H-M   'P 1'
#
loop_
_entity.id
_entity.type
_entity.pdbx_description
1 polymer ?
#
loop_
_entity_poly.entity_id
_entity_poly.type
_entity_poly.pdbx_seq_one_letter_code
_entity_poly.pdbx_strand_id
1 'polypeptide(L)'
;RPGGHGALLPLLEEVGTPMFVIRNIDNAPSPDLTALRELWTKALVAEARAWAVQRDAVQRDLASNPERAAAWLQAQGVTSDAGDVAGLETNLARPLRLVGVVRNEGQPGGGPFWVRVASGIDAGSIRPQIVEAVEFDEDNQDVLAQATHFNPVDMVCVVKPGQPLAPYVDESRYLLAEKKVMGESAKVLEHPGLWNGGMSGWLTRFVEIPAACFQPVKTVMDLVGRT
;
A
#
# COMPACT_ATOMS: atom_id res chain seq x y z
N ARG A 1 -18.76 -14.83 -0.63
CA ARG A 1 -18.28 -13.68 -1.43
C ARG A 1 -16.94 -13.27 -0.85
N PRO A 2 -15.94 -12.91 -1.67
CA PRO A 2 -14.67 -12.41 -1.15
C PRO A 2 -14.96 -11.21 -0.23
N GLY A 3 -14.56 -11.33 1.03
CA GLY A 3 -14.69 -10.29 2.05
C GLY A 3 -13.44 -9.42 2.10
N GLY A 4 -13.61 -8.20 2.62
CA GLY A 4 -12.52 -7.24 2.75
C GLY A 4 -12.23 -6.45 1.47
N HIS A 5 -11.43 -5.39 1.61
CA HIS A 5 -11.08 -4.49 0.50
C HIS A 5 -10.19 -5.16 -0.55
N GLY A 6 -9.55 -6.29 -0.25
CA GLY A 6 -8.78 -7.10 -1.23
C GLY A 6 -9.60 -7.57 -2.42
N ALA A 7 -10.92 -7.70 -2.27
CA ALA A 7 -11.84 -8.02 -3.36
C ALA A 7 -11.86 -6.98 -4.50
N LEU A 8 -11.29 -5.79 -4.27
CA LEU A 8 -11.20 -4.72 -5.27
C LEU A 8 -10.02 -4.91 -6.24
N LEU A 9 -9.06 -5.81 -5.96
CA LEU A 9 -7.86 -5.97 -6.79
C LEU A 9 -8.18 -6.27 -8.27
N PRO A 10 -9.12 -7.19 -8.62
CA PRO A 10 -9.48 -7.44 -10.01
C PRO A 10 -10.08 -6.20 -10.70
N LEU A 11 -10.81 -5.36 -9.95
CA LEU A 11 -11.37 -4.12 -10.50
C LEU A 11 -10.26 -3.15 -10.89
N LEU A 12 -9.12 -3.13 -10.17
CA LEU A 12 -7.98 -2.29 -10.54
C LEU A 12 -7.32 -2.74 -11.86
N GLU A 13 -7.40 -4.03 -12.21
CA GLU A 13 -6.92 -4.55 -13.51
C GLU A 13 -7.79 -4.04 -14.67
N GLU A 14 -9.10 -3.89 -14.43
CA GLU A 14 -10.08 -3.40 -15.40
C GLU A 14 -10.03 -1.88 -15.59
N VAL A 15 -9.46 -1.15 -14.63
CA VAL A 15 -9.31 0.31 -14.71
C VAL A 15 -8.32 0.65 -15.83
N GLY A 16 -8.85 1.09 -16.98
CA GLY A 16 -8.08 1.48 -18.17
C GLY A 16 -7.24 2.75 -18.03
N THR A 17 -6.98 3.25 -16.81
CA THR A 17 -6.08 4.39 -16.56
C THR A 17 -4.79 3.93 -15.88
N PRO A 18 -3.61 4.44 -16.27
CA PRO A 18 -2.33 3.99 -15.73
C PRO A 18 -2.05 4.48 -14.30
N MET A 19 -2.86 5.40 -13.77
CA MET A 19 -2.67 5.98 -12.45
C MET A 19 -4.00 6.32 -11.80
N PHE A 20 -4.14 5.96 -10.53
CA PHE A 20 -5.36 6.22 -9.75
C PHE A 20 -5.03 6.46 -8.28
N VAL A 21 -5.94 7.15 -7.60
CA VAL A 21 -5.84 7.47 -6.17
C VAL A 21 -6.78 6.54 -5.41
N ILE A 22 -6.28 5.88 -4.36
CA ILE A 22 -7.09 5.09 -3.43
C ILE A 22 -7.19 5.82 -2.11
N ARG A 23 -8.43 5.93 -1.62
CA ARG A 23 -8.76 6.52 -0.32
C ARG A 23 -9.83 5.73 0.41
N ASN A 24 -9.77 5.75 1.73
CA ASN A 24 -10.93 5.36 2.52
C ASN A 24 -12.01 6.45 2.45
N ILE A 25 -13.26 5.99 2.34
CA ILE A 25 -14.44 6.86 2.27
C ILE A 25 -14.67 7.66 3.55
N ASP A 26 -14.20 7.14 4.68
CA ASP A 26 -14.35 7.79 5.99
C ASP A 26 -13.31 8.90 6.22
N ASN A 27 -12.29 9.03 5.38
CA ASN A 27 -11.31 10.12 5.45
C ASN A 27 -11.83 11.36 4.71
N ALA A 28 -12.83 12.01 5.31
CA ALA A 28 -13.57 13.13 4.73
C ALA A 28 -13.08 14.49 5.30
N PRO A 29 -12.30 15.29 4.56
CA PRO A 29 -11.81 16.56 5.07
C PRO A 29 -12.96 17.56 5.33
N SER A 30 -12.81 18.41 6.34
CA SER A 30 -13.67 19.59 6.51
C SER A 30 -13.53 20.56 5.33
N PRO A 31 -14.49 21.47 5.10
CA PRO A 31 -14.39 22.48 4.05
C PRO A 31 -13.07 23.28 4.13
N ASP A 32 -12.68 23.75 5.32
CA ASP A 32 -11.44 24.49 5.54
C ASP A 32 -10.16 23.72 5.15
N LEU A 33 -10.20 22.38 5.20
CA LEU A 33 -9.04 21.52 4.92
C LEU A 33 -9.08 20.87 3.53
N THR A 34 -10.11 21.16 2.75
CA THR A 34 -10.26 20.65 1.37
C THR A 34 -9.11 21.13 0.47
N ALA A 35 -8.72 22.41 0.57
CA ALA A 35 -7.62 22.97 -0.22
C ALA A 35 -6.27 22.32 0.13
N LEU A 36 -6.01 22.06 1.41
CA LEU A 36 -4.81 21.34 1.85
C LEU A 36 -4.81 19.91 1.31
N ARG A 37 -5.94 19.21 1.41
CA ARG A 37 -6.09 17.85 0.86
C ARG A 37 -5.84 17.84 -0.65
N GLU A 38 -6.39 18.80 -1.39
CA GLU A 38 -6.19 18.89 -2.83
C GLU A 38 -4.71 19.10 -3.19
N LEU A 39 -4.03 20.01 -2.48
CA LEU A 39 -2.60 20.27 -2.65
C LEU A 39 -1.77 18.99 -2.49
N TRP A 40 -1.97 18.25 -1.39
CA TRP A 40 -1.22 17.02 -1.13
C TRP A 40 -1.61 15.87 -2.06
N THR A 41 -2.86 15.83 -2.53
CA THR A 41 -3.25 14.90 -3.61
C THR A 41 -2.43 15.17 -4.87
N LYS A 42 -2.35 16.43 -5.30
CA LYS A 42 -1.57 16.83 -6.48
C LYS A 42 -0.09 16.55 -6.30
N ALA A 43 0.45 16.79 -5.10
CA ALA A 43 1.85 16.49 -4.77
C ALA A 43 2.16 14.99 -4.87
N LEU A 44 1.32 14.13 -4.26
CA LEU A 44 1.46 12.67 -4.35
C LEU A 44 1.37 12.18 -5.80
N VAL A 45 0.42 12.71 -6.58
CA VAL A 45 0.27 12.36 -7.99
C VAL A 45 1.50 12.77 -8.81
N ALA A 46 2.03 13.97 -8.58
CA ALA A 46 3.23 14.44 -9.26
C ALA A 46 4.45 13.59 -8.91
N GLU A 47 4.65 13.26 -7.63
CA GLU A 47 5.76 12.43 -7.16
C GLU A 47 5.65 10.99 -7.70
N ALA A 48 4.45 10.40 -7.67
CA ALA A 48 4.23 9.05 -8.20
C ALA A 48 4.53 8.99 -9.70
N ARG A 49 4.15 10.02 -10.46
CA ARG A 49 4.48 10.16 -11.88
C ARG A 49 5.98 10.30 -12.10
N ALA A 50 6.66 11.16 -11.33
CA ALA A 50 8.11 11.34 -11.43
C ALA A 50 8.85 10.03 -11.14
N TRP A 51 8.41 9.30 -10.12
CA TRP A 51 8.96 7.99 -9.76
C TRP A 51 8.75 6.94 -10.86
N ALA A 52 7.56 6.89 -11.47
CA ALA A 52 7.30 6.03 -12.62
C ALA A 52 8.19 6.35 -13.82
N VAL A 53 8.38 7.63 -14.15
CA VAL A 53 9.30 8.07 -15.22
C VAL A 53 10.75 7.65 -14.92
N GLN A 54 11.17 7.74 -13.66
CA GLN A 54 12.50 7.30 -13.22
C GLN A 54 12.68 5.79 -13.44
N ARG A 55 11.71 4.99 -13.01
CA ARG A 55 11.69 3.53 -13.24
C ARG A 55 11.74 3.21 -14.74
N ASP A 56 10.96 3.89 -15.56
CA ASP A 56 10.90 3.63 -17.01
C ASP A 56 12.22 3.99 -17.71
N ALA A 57 12.94 5.01 -17.22
CA ALA A 57 14.29 5.31 -17.69
C ALA A 57 15.29 4.21 -17.29
N VAL A 58 15.23 3.74 -16.05
CA VAL A 58 16.06 2.62 -15.57
C VAL A 58 15.79 1.34 -16.38
N GLN A 59 14.52 1.05 -16.68
CA GLN A 59 14.13 -0.12 -17.47
C GLN A 59 14.64 -0.03 -18.91
N ARG A 60 14.62 1.15 -19.55
CA ARG A 60 15.18 1.34 -20.90
C ARG A 60 16.69 1.10 -20.94
N ASP A 61 17.39 1.50 -19.90
CA ASP A 61 18.85 1.39 -19.84
C ASP A 61 19.33 0.00 -19.34
N LEU A 62 18.42 -0.87 -18.90
CA LEU A 62 18.71 -2.14 -18.21
C LEU A 62 19.73 -3.01 -18.95
N ALA A 63 19.55 -3.22 -20.25
CA ALA A 63 20.44 -4.06 -21.05
C ALA A 63 21.89 -3.53 -21.09
N SER A 64 22.05 -2.22 -20.99
CA SER A 64 23.36 -1.55 -21.03
C SER A 64 23.94 -1.28 -19.65
N ASN A 65 23.10 -1.22 -18.60
CA ASN A 65 23.51 -0.83 -17.26
C ASN A 65 22.68 -1.56 -16.17
N PRO A 66 22.86 -2.88 -16.01
CA PRO A 66 22.13 -3.67 -15.03
C PRO A 66 22.47 -3.29 -13.58
N GLU A 67 23.70 -2.81 -13.32
CA GLU A 67 24.12 -2.36 -11.98
C GLU A 67 23.30 -1.14 -11.52
N ARG A 68 23.04 -0.18 -12.41
CA ARG A 68 22.16 0.96 -12.12
C ARG A 68 20.74 0.51 -11.80
N ALA A 69 20.23 -0.51 -12.49
CA ALA A 69 18.91 -1.06 -12.20
C ALA A 69 18.86 -1.76 -10.85
N ALA A 70 19.87 -2.57 -10.52
CA ALA A 70 20.00 -3.22 -9.22
C ALA A 70 20.06 -2.18 -8.09
N ALA A 71 20.91 -1.16 -8.22
CA ALA A 71 21.03 -0.08 -7.24
C ALA A 71 19.72 0.70 -7.07
N TRP A 72 19.00 0.98 -8.15
CA TRP A 72 17.71 1.65 -8.08
C TRP A 72 16.67 0.81 -7.35
N LEU A 73 16.57 -0.49 -7.63
CA LEU A 73 15.67 -1.43 -6.96
C LEU A 73 15.99 -1.59 -5.47
N GLN A 74 17.27 -1.69 -5.13
CA GLN A 74 17.72 -1.75 -3.73
C GLN A 74 17.29 -0.49 -2.96
N ALA A 75 17.40 0.68 -3.59
CA ALA A 75 16.92 1.94 -3.01
C ALA A 75 15.39 2.00 -2.85
N GLN A 76 14.63 1.12 -3.52
CA GLN A 76 13.18 0.96 -3.32
C GLN A 76 12.84 -0.09 -2.26
N GLY A 77 13.85 -0.66 -1.57
CA GLY A 77 13.65 -1.71 -0.58
C GLY A 77 13.41 -3.10 -1.16
N VAL A 78 13.83 -3.35 -2.40
CA VAL A 78 13.93 -4.72 -2.94
C VAL A 78 15.25 -5.32 -2.45
N THR A 79 15.20 -6.16 -1.42
CA THR A 79 16.41 -6.62 -0.71
C THR A 79 16.97 -7.96 -1.21
N SER A 80 16.24 -8.69 -2.05
CA SER A 80 16.78 -9.91 -2.68
C SER A 80 17.93 -9.52 -3.62
N ASP A 81 18.98 -10.34 -3.68
CA ASP A 81 20.01 -10.24 -4.73
C ASP A 81 19.29 -10.07 -6.05
N ALA A 82 19.35 -8.86 -6.57
CA ALA A 82 18.68 -8.48 -7.79
C ALA A 82 19.36 -9.34 -8.85
N GLY A 83 18.66 -10.40 -9.28
CA GLY A 83 19.26 -11.58 -9.89
C GLY A 83 19.95 -11.32 -11.23
N ASP A 84 19.81 -12.24 -12.17
CA ASP A 84 20.18 -11.93 -13.55
C ASP A 84 19.33 -10.77 -14.13
N VAL A 85 19.65 -10.36 -15.35
CA VAL A 85 18.94 -9.28 -16.04
C VAL A 85 17.41 -9.53 -16.11
N ALA A 86 16.98 -10.79 -16.20
CA ALA A 86 15.56 -11.14 -16.22
C ALA A 86 14.88 -10.90 -14.86
N GLY A 87 15.57 -11.19 -13.76
CA GLY A 87 15.11 -10.85 -12.41
C GLY A 87 14.97 -9.34 -12.19
N LEU A 88 15.92 -8.55 -12.72
CA LEU A 88 15.85 -7.08 -12.70
C LEU A 88 14.67 -6.56 -13.50
N GLU A 89 14.47 -7.07 -14.71
CA GLU A 89 13.35 -6.69 -15.57
C GLU A 89 12.00 -7.00 -14.90
N THR A 90 11.87 -8.19 -14.31
CA THR A 90 10.66 -8.62 -13.59
C THR A 90 10.35 -7.69 -12.42
N ASN A 91 11.35 -7.31 -11.63
CA ASN A 91 11.14 -6.38 -10.51
C ASN A 91 10.81 -4.96 -10.97
N LEU A 92 11.41 -4.47 -12.05
CA LEU A 92 11.10 -3.16 -12.63
C LEU A 92 9.70 -3.13 -13.26
N ALA A 93 9.17 -4.27 -13.73
CA ALA A 93 7.85 -4.34 -14.32
C ALA A 93 6.69 -4.30 -13.29
N ARG A 94 7.00 -4.37 -11.99
CA ARG A 94 6.00 -4.38 -10.91
C ARG A 94 5.16 -3.09 -10.87
N PRO A 95 3.90 -3.18 -10.43
CA PRO A 95 3.08 -1.99 -10.15
C PRO A 95 3.70 -1.16 -9.00
N LEU A 96 3.49 0.15 -9.04
CA LEU A 96 3.95 1.09 -8.01
C LEU A 96 2.81 1.53 -7.11
N ARG A 97 3.11 1.80 -5.85
CA ARG A 97 2.26 2.59 -4.97
C ARG A 97 3.08 3.57 -4.15
N LEU A 98 2.73 4.85 -4.25
CA LEU A 98 3.22 5.90 -3.38
C LEU A 98 2.18 6.12 -2.29
N VAL A 99 2.54 5.84 -1.05
CA VAL A 99 1.63 5.87 0.09
C VAL A 99 1.95 7.08 0.95
N GLY A 100 0.99 7.99 1.09
CA GLY A 100 1.04 9.06 2.08
C GLY A 100 0.79 8.48 3.47
N VAL A 101 1.71 8.69 4.39
CA VAL A 101 1.60 8.30 5.80
C VAL A 101 1.62 9.54 6.68
N VAL A 102 0.95 9.47 7.83
CA VAL A 102 0.95 10.56 8.83
C VAL A 102 1.70 10.10 10.06
N ARG A 103 2.20 11.03 10.87
CA ARG A 103 2.78 10.68 12.17
C ARG A 103 1.76 9.95 13.02
N ASN A 104 2.22 8.92 13.72
CA ASN A 104 1.40 8.20 14.66
C ASN A 104 1.33 9.00 15.97
N GLU A 105 0.13 9.48 16.29
CA GLU A 105 -0.18 10.22 17.52
C GLU A 105 -1.05 9.35 18.46
N GLY A 106 -0.95 8.02 18.32
CA GLY A 106 -1.71 7.04 19.09
C GLY A 106 -2.98 6.54 18.39
N GLN A 107 -3.09 6.72 17.07
CA GLN A 107 -4.24 6.20 16.32
C GLN A 107 -4.21 4.67 16.28
N PRO A 108 -5.34 3.98 16.50
CA PRO A 108 -5.42 2.54 16.33
C PRO A 108 -5.39 2.17 14.83
N GLY A 109 -4.51 1.25 14.46
CA GLY A 109 -4.48 0.61 13.14
C GLY A 109 -3.07 0.36 12.62
N GLY A 110 -2.97 0.11 11.32
CA GLY A 110 -1.71 -0.25 10.65
C GLY A 110 -0.80 0.90 10.26
N GLY A 111 0.41 0.54 9.86
CA GLY A 111 1.46 1.47 9.46
C GLY A 111 2.48 0.85 8.50
N PRO A 112 3.54 1.59 8.14
CA PRO A 112 4.61 1.11 7.29
C PRO A 112 5.62 0.25 8.06
N PHE A 113 5.92 -0.96 7.57
CA PHE A 113 6.91 -1.87 8.15
C PHE A 113 7.71 -2.60 7.08
N TRP A 114 8.87 -3.12 7.47
CA TRP A 114 9.61 -4.10 6.67
C TRP A 114 9.03 -5.48 6.92
N VAL A 115 8.54 -6.14 5.86
CA VAL A 115 7.88 -7.45 5.96
C VAL A 115 8.68 -8.46 5.17
N ARG A 116 8.95 -9.60 5.79
CA ARG A 116 9.41 -10.79 5.06
C ARG A 116 8.18 -11.46 4.45
N VAL A 117 8.11 -11.47 3.12
CA VAL A 117 7.00 -12.07 2.37
C VAL A 117 6.99 -13.58 2.61
N ALA A 118 5.82 -14.14 2.94
CA ALA A 118 5.71 -15.55 3.32
C ALA A 118 5.24 -16.46 2.18
N SER A 119 4.53 -15.92 1.18
CA SER A 119 4.00 -16.71 0.06
C SER A 119 4.14 -16.02 -1.30
N GLY A 120 3.77 -16.75 -2.36
CA GLY A 120 3.80 -16.25 -3.74
C GLY A 120 5.22 -16.19 -4.34
N ILE A 121 5.34 -15.50 -5.48
CA ILE A 121 6.59 -15.37 -6.24
C ILE A 121 7.68 -14.60 -5.49
N ASP A 122 7.31 -13.91 -4.42
CA ASP A 122 8.18 -13.06 -3.61
C ASP A 122 8.56 -13.70 -2.27
N ALA A 123 8.16 -14.95 -2.01
CA ALA A 123 8.41 -15.63 -0.74
C ALA A 123 9.90 -15.57 -0.34
N GLY A 124 10.15 -15.20 0.91
CA GLY A 124 11.49 -15.01 1.48
C GLY A 124 12.07 -13.59 1.30
N SER A 125 11.59 -12.80 0.34
CA SER A 125 12.04 -11.42 0.13
C SER A 125 11.59 -10.50 1.28
N ILE A 126 12.34 -9.43 1.54
CA ILE A 126 11.96 -8.38 2.47
C ILE A 126 11.57 -7.15 1.66
N ARG A 127 10.41 -6.55 1.96
CA ARG A 127 9.89 -5.38 1.25
C ARG A 127 9.20 -4.41 2.21
N PRO A 128 9.18 -3.10 1.90
CA PRO A 128 8.37 -2.14 2.64
C PRO A 128 6.88 -2.38 2.33
N GLN A 129 6.06 -2.59 3.37
CA GLN A 129 4.63 -2.87 3.22
C GLN A 129 3.81 -2.18 4.29
N ILE A 130 2.49 -2.11 4.06
CA ILE A 130 1.53 -1.76 5.12
C ILE A 130 1.19 -3.05 5.87
N VAL A 131 1.20 -2.97 7.20
CA VAL A 131 0.77 -4.05 8.10
C VAL A 131 -0.30 -3.49 9.02
N GLU A 132 -1.46 -4.15 9.05
CA GLU A 132 -2.55 -3.78 9.95
C GLU A 132 -2.29 -4.30 11.36
N ALA A 133 -2.78 -3.59 12.38
CA ALA A 133 -2.58 -3.97 13.78
C ALA A 133 -3.03 -5.41 14.10
N VAL A 134 -4.07 -5.90 13.41
CA VAL A 134 -4.59 -7.27 13.57
C VAL A 134 -3.65 -8.36 13.03
N GLU A 135 -2.66 -8.00 12.22
CA GLU A 135 -1.67 -8.93 11.68
C GLU A 135 -0.48 -9.13 12.63
N PHE A 136 -0.39 -8.35 13.71
CA PHE A 136 0.61 -8.51 14.73
C PHE A 136 0.15 -9.54 15.77
N ASP A 137 1.02 -10.49 16.07
CA ASP A 137 0.86 -11.47 17.16
C ASP A 137 1.59 -10.99 18.42
N GLU A 138 1.61 -11.82 19.47
CA GLU A 138 2.27 -11.47 20.73
C GLU A 138 3.79 -11.26 20.58
N ASP A 139 4.42 -11.90 19.58
CA ASP A 139 5.87 -11.89 19.39
C ASP A 139 6.39 -10.62 18.72
N ASN A 140 5.51 -9.81 18.11
CA ASN A 140 5.87 -8.60 17.37
C ASN A 140 5.11 -7.33 17.81
N GLN A 141 4.44 -7.37 18.97
CA GLN A 141 3.76 -6.19 19.55
C GLN A 141 4.72 -5.03 19.83
N ASP A 142 5.97 -5.31 20.18
CA ASP A 142 7.00 -4.31 20.44
C ASP A 142 7.37 -3.52 19.17
N VAL A 143 7.34 -4.18 18.01
CA VAL A 143 7.56 -3.55 16.70
C VAL A 143 6.41 -2.60 16.38
N LEU A 144 5.16 -3.02 16.61
CA LEU A 144 3.99 -2.16 16.43
C LEU A 144 4.03 -0.94 17.38
N ALA A 145 4.44 -1.13 18.63
CA ALA A 145 4.56 -0.05 19.61
C ALA A 145 5.62 1.01 19.23
N GLN A 146 6.59 0.66 18.40
CA GLN A 146 7.62 1.56 17.89
C GLN A 146 7.23 2.27 16.58
N ALA A 147 6.01 2.02 16.06
CA ALA A 147 5.54 2.62 14.82
C ALA A 147 5.48 4.15 14.91
N THR A 148 6.33 4.82 14.13
CA THR A 148 6.40 6.28 14.06
C THR A 148 5.31 6.89 13.19
N HIS A 149 4.69 6.09 12.32
CA HIS A 149 3.74 6.53 11.32
C HIS A 149 2.53 5.59 11.24
N PHE A 150 1.41 6.17 10.85
CA PHE A 150 0.13 5.52 10.62
C PHE A 150 -0.26 5.60 9.14
N ASN A 151 -0.97 4.59 8.63
CA ASN A 151 -1.48 4.56 7.27
C ASN A 151 -2.92 5.14 7.19
N PRO A 152 -3.11 6.37 6.70
CA PRO A 152 -4.44 6.97 6.52
C PRO A 152 -5.21 6.42 5.30
N VAL A 153 -4.59 5.50 4.54
CA VAL A 153 -5.07 5.05 3.22
C VAL A 153 -5.26 6.26 2.30
N ASP A 154 -4.17 6.94 1.97
CA ASP A 154 -4.11 7.95 0.92
C ASP A 154 -2.92 7.64 0.02
N MET A 155 -3.18 6.97 -1.10
CA MET A 155 -2.11 6.46 -1.96
C MET A 155 -2.40 6.67 -3.44
N VAL A 156 -1.32 6.84 -4.20
CA VAL A 156 -1.34 6.90 -5.65
C VAL A 156 -0.71 5.63 -6.19
N CYS A 157 -1.47 4.88 -6.96
CA CYS A 157 -1.03 3.66 -7.61
C CYS A 157 -0.70 3.95 -9.07
N VAL A 158 0.37 3.32 -9.58
CA VAL A 158 0.73 3.37 -11.00
C VAL A 158 0.84 1.94 -11.53
N VAL A 159 0.00 1.63 -12.51
CA VAL A 159 -0.10 0.31 -13.14
C VAL A 159 -0.06 0.48 -14.66
N LYS A 160 0.34 -0.56 -15.39
CA LYS A 160 0.08 -0.60 -16.84
C LYS A 160 -1.39 -1.03 -17.04
N PRO A 161 -2.17 -0.41 -17.94
CA PRO A 161 -3.53 -0.86 -18.22
C PRO A 161 -3.54 -2.35 -18.63
N GLY A 162 -4.38 -3.16 -17.99
CA GLY A 162 -4.44 -4.61 -18.20
C GLY A 162 -3.28 -5.40 -17.60
N GLN A 163 -2.45 -4.81 -16.74
CA GLN A 163 -1.39 -5.51 -16.02
C GLN A 163 -1.98 -6.54 -15.05
N PRO A 164 -1.55 -7.82 -15.09
CA PRO A 164 -1.94 -8.79 -14.08
C PRO A 164 -1.41 -8.39 -12.71
N LEU A 165 -2.29 -8.32 -11.71
CA LEU A 165 -1.98 -7.94 -10.33
C LEU A 165 -1.98 -9.14 -9.38
N ALA A 166 -2.77 -10.17 -9.69
CA ALA A 166 -2.82 -11.43 -8.91
C ALA A 166 -1.45 -12.06 -8.60
N PRO A 167 -0.44 -12.05 -9.51
CA PRO A 167 0.88 -12.61 -9.20
C PRO A 167 1.63 -11.92 -8.04
N TYR A 168 1.22 -10.71 -7.65
CA TYR A 168 1.88 -9.91 -6.61
C TYR A 168 1.16 -9.97 -5.25
N VAL A 169 0.16 -10.84 -5.10
CA VAL A 169 -0.58 -11.06 -3.85
C VAL A 169 0.20 -12.00 -2.94
N ASP A 170 0.29 -11.65 -1.65
CA ASP A 170 0.70 -12.58 -0.60
C ASP A 170 -0.55 -13.21 0.02
N GLU A 171 -0.88 -14.42 -0.44
CA GLU A 171 -2.08 -15.15 -0.04
C GLU A 171 -2.07 -15.57 1.44
N SER A 172 -0.89 -15.62 2.06
CA SER A 172 -0.76 -15.94 3.50
C SER A 172 -1.28 -14.84 4.42
N ARG A 173 -1.36 -13.59 3.94
CA ARG A 173 -1.79 -12.42 4.72
C ARG A 173 -3.31 -12.26 4.74
N TYR A 174 -4.04 -13.37 4.79
CA TYR A 174 -5.49 -13.36 4.99
C TYR A 174 -5.83 -12.90 6.41
N LEU A 175 -7.04 -12.37 6.61
CA LEU A 175 -7.50 -11.95 7.93
C LEU A 175 -8.64 -12.87 8.40
N LEU A 176 -8.58 -13.29 9.66
CA LEU A 176 -9.66 -14.03 10.30
C LEU A 176 -10.45 -13.07 11.19
N ALA A 177 -11.68 -12.76 10.79
CA ALA A 177 -12.57 -11.91 11.56
C ALA A 177 -13.66 -12.74 12.25
N GLU A 178 -13.97 -12.43 13.49
CA GLU A 178 -15.18 -12.94 14.15
C GLU A 178 -16.32 -11.95 13.98
N LYS A 179 -17.45 -12.42 13.42
CA LYS A 179 -18.65 -11.61 13.18
C LYS A 179 -19.86 -12.33 13.74
N LYS A 180 -20.80 -11.56 14.31
CA LYS A 180 -22.13 -12.10 14.64
C LYS A 180 -23.00 -12.07 13.39
N VAL A 181 -23.40 -13.24 12.91
CA VAL A 181 -24.31 -13.40 11.77
C VAL A 181 -25.60 -14.04 12.29
N MET A 182 -26.71 -13.30 12.20
CA MET A 182 -28.02 -13.76 12.70
C MET A 182 -28.03 -14.20 14.18
N GLY A 183 -27.21 -13.56 15.02
CA GLY A 183 -27.11 -13.85 16.45
C GLY A 183 -26.10 -14.93 16.84
N GLU A 184 -25.56 -15.67 15.87
CA GLU A 184 -24.53 -16.69 16.08
C GLU A 184 -23.13 -16.14 15.77
N SER A 185 -22.11 -16.64 16.47
CA SER A 185 -20.72 -16.29 16.17
C SER A 185 -20.25 -17.05 14.93
N ALA A 186 -19.74 -16.33 13.94
CA ALA A 186 -19.19 -16.89 12.73
C ALA A 186 -17.75 -16.38 12.52
N LYS A 187 -16.85 -17.30 12.16
CA LYS A 187 -15.51 -16.97 11.69
C LYS A 187 -15.57 -16.72 10.20
N VAL A 188 -15.13 -15.53 9.79
CA VAL A 188 -15.10 -15.10 8.40
C VAL A 188 -13.65 -14.94 7.97
N LEU A 189 -13.30 -15.64 6.91
CA LEU A 189 -12.02 -15.47 6.23
C LEU A 189 -12.14 -14.29 5.27
N GLU A 190 -11.35 -13.25 5.49
CA GLU A 190 -11.19 -12.14 4.56
C GLU A 190 -9.93 -12.36 3.73
N HIS A 191 -10.01 -12.04 2.43
CA HIS A 191 -8.85 -12.11 1.57
C HIS A 191 -7.76 -11.16 2.08
N PRO A 192 -6.50 -11.37 1.67
CA PRO A 192 -5.46 -10.38 1.88
C PRO A 192 -5.98 -9.01 1.46
N GLY A 193 -5.98 -8.07 2.40
CA GLY A 193 -6.55 -6.76 2.13
C GLY A 193 -5.78 -6.06 1.01
N LEU A 194 -6.46 -5.18 0.28
CA LEU A 194 -5.93 -4.47 -0.88
C LEU A 194 -4.54 -3.87 -0.62
N TRP A 195 -4.40 -3.04 0.41
CA TRP A 195 -3.15 -2.31 0.66
C TRP A 195 -2.16 -3.04 1.58
N ASN A 196 -2.53 -4.15 2.21
CA ASN A 196 -1.59 -5.02 2.89
C ASN A 196 -1.23 -6.18 1.95
N GLY A 197 -1.75 -7.39 2.15
CA GLY A 197 -1.30 -8.56 1.40
C GLY A 197 -1.65 -8.58 -0.09
N GLY A 198 -2.73 -7.91 -0.51
CA GLY A 198 -3.15 -7.80 -1.92
C GLY A 198 -2.19 -6.99 -2.79
N MET A 199 -1.37 -6.13 -2.17
CA MET A 199 -0.34 -5.31 -2.82
C MET A 199 1.06 -5.63 -2.27
N SER A 200 1.27 -6.82 -1.69
CA SER A 200 2.52 -7.22 -1.04
C SER A 200 3.74 -7.13 -1.98
N GLY A 201 3.58 -7.62 -3.22
CA GLY A 201 4.63 -7.63 -4.24
C GLY A 201 4.77 -6.31 -5.02
N TRP A 202 4.06 -5.25 -4.65
CA TRP A 202 4.16 -3.95 -5.34
C TRP A 202 5.40 -3.18 -4.89
N LEU A 203 5.99 -2.40 -5.80
CA LEU A 203 7.02 -1.45 -5.43
C LEU A 203 6.37 -0.33 -4.60
N THR A 204 6.80 -0.21 -3.34
CA THR A 204 6.13 0.62 -2.33
C THR A 204 7.08 1.70 -1.85
N ARG A 205 6.62 2.95 -1.88
CA ARG A 205 7.33 4.09 -1.29
C ARG A 205 6.39 4.81 -0.32
N PHE A 206 6.88 5.09 0.87
CA PHE A 206 6.16 5.86 1.88
C PHE A 206 6.66 7.31 1.89
N VAL A 207 5.75 8.26 2.06
CA VAL A 207 6.07 9.69 2.21
C VAL A 207 5.22 10.27 3.33
N GLU A 208 5.86 11.00 4.26
CA GLU A 208 5.14 11.73 5.30
C GLU A 208 4.31 12.86 4.66
N ILE A 209 3.02 12.90 4.97
CA ILE A 209 2.10 14.00 4.64
C ILE A 209 1.58 14.63 5.96
N PRO A 210 1.09 15.88 5.95
CA PRO A 210 0.61 16.51 7.16
C PRO A 210 -0.53 15.73 7.80
N ALA A 211 -0.53 15.61 9.13
CA ALA A 211 -1.59 14.93 9.88
C ALA A 211 -2.99 15.49 9.59
N ALA A 212 -3.12 16.79 9.28
CA ALA A 212 -4.36 17.42 8.84
C ALA A 212 -4.96 16.84 7.54
N CYS A 213 -4.17 16.07 6.76
CA CYS A 213 -4.65 15.26 5.65
C CYS A 213 -5.32 13.95 6.11
N PHE A 214 -5.47 13.69 7.40
CA PHE A 214 -6.21 12.55 7.90
C PHE A 214 -7.34 13.03 8.83
N GLN A 215 -8.58 12.94 8.36
CA GLN A 215 -9.77 13.36 9.07
C GLN A 215 -10.85 12.28 9.02
N PRO A 216 -10.62 11.16 9.74
CA PRO A 216 -11.58 10.06 9.75
C PRO A 216 -12.92 10.48 10.36
N VAL A 217 -14.01 9.92 9.83
CA VAL A 217 -15.38 10.04 10.36
C VAL A 217 -15.83 8.63 10.74
N LYS A 218 -15.83 8.33 12.03
CA LYS A 218 -16.26 7.03 12.56
C LYS A 218 -17.70 7.08 13.05
N THR A 219 -18.15 8.24 13.51
CA THR A 219 -19.51 8.48 14.00
C THR A 219 -20.10 9.74 13.37
N VAL A 220 -21.43 9.85 13.38
CA VAL A 220 -22.13 11.09 12.93
C VAL A 220 -21.68 12.31 13.74
N MET A 221 -21.30 12.12 15.01
CA MET A 221 -20.83 13.21 15.87
C MET A 221 -19.49 13.79 15.39
N ASP A 222 -18.67 13.00 14.70
CA ASP A 222 -17.39 13.47 14.16
C ASP A 222 -17.59 14.51 13.03
N LEU A 223 -18.79 14.60 12.45
CA LEU A 223 -19.16 15.61 11.45
C LEU A 223 -19.60 16.94 12.07
N VAL A 224 -20.00 16.94 13.33
CA VAL A 224 -20.51 18.15 14.01
C VAL A 224 -19.36 19.12 14.25
N GLY A 225 -19.49 20.36 13.79
CA GLY A 225 -18.48 21.41 13.98
C GLY A 225 -17.31 21.36 13.00
N ARG A 226 -17.37 20.51 11.96
CA ARG A 226 -16.45 20.62 10.81
C ARG A 226 -16.86 21.82 9.95
N THR A 227 -16.26 22.98 10.22
CA THR A 227 -16.25 24.12 9.29
C THR A 227 -15.06 24.04 8.35
#